data_AF-A0AA94KRK5-F1
#
_entry.id   AF-A0AA94KRK5-F1
#
_cell.length_a   1.000
_cell.length_b   1.000
_cell.length_c   1.000
_cell.angle_alpha   90.00
_cell.angle_beta   90.00
_cell.angle_gamma   90.00
#
_symmetry.space_group_name_H-M   'P 1'
#
loop_
_entity.id
_entity.type
_entity.pdbx_description
1 polymer ?
#
loop_
_entity_poly.entity_id
_entity_poly.type
_entity_poly.pdbx_seq_one_letter_code
_entity_poly.pdbx_strand_id
1 'polypeptide(L)'
;MKNTISPFYSSQFDLNIQDYTNPQNVVVQKHISSSHSVYNRSTQYVLDFAILSSLNLRANVLLNSVDNAIPLHHKSPSALLKAIDDNIEQTAKEWGCSTMEVEAMLGSSKRINEPVCGITANNVMKLFLDTDHFSYDFERGQTLSLPQLQQQLFNLPAYKHFVLRVNDSRLGHAYVIDLPDNEKPQREAFLYQSDLGDGAMRPLRLKDWMNKKASHPLSLNDINAHFINMTDGNIDPEHIAKLFDIDGNPKMLRLERLNSYNYQGFNFQLAEYDPKNLENNVAAIKARCS
;
A
#
# COMPACT_ATOMS: atom_id res chain seq x y z
N MET A 1 9.84 -18.98 -21.21
CA MET A 1 9.28 -17.66 -20.89
C MET A 1 10.00 -17.18 -19.65
N LYS A 2 10.68 -16.02 -19.70
CA LYS A 2 11.50 -15.51 -18.60
C LYS A 2 10.59 -14.88 -17.55
N ASN A 3 10.40 -15.54 -16.41
CA ASN A 3 9.80 -14.94 -15.23
C ASN A 3 10.88 -14.14 -14.49
N THR A 4 10.90 -12.83 -14.70
CA THR A 4 11.73 -11.91 -13.92
C THR A 4 10.91 -11.42 -12.73
N ILE A 5 11.35 -11.76 -11.50
CA ILE A 5 10.85 -11.17 -10.26
C ILE A 5 12.02 -10.45 -9.58
N SER A 6 11.75 -9.25 -9.07
CA SER A 6 12.71 -8.34 -8.44
C SER A 6 13.30 -8.88 -7.12
N PRO A 7 14.56 -8.57 -6.79
CA PRO A 7 15.19 -8.98 -5.52
C PRO A 7 14.65 -8.17 -4.32
N PHE A 8 14.54 -8.83 -3.16
CA PHE A 8 14.11 -8.23 -1.89
C PHE A 8 15.35 -7.94 -1.01
N TYR A 9 15.51 -6.69 -0.53
CA TYR A 9 16.63 -6.29 0.33
C TYR A 9 16.29 -6.43 1.82
N SER A 10 17.25 -6.95 2.62
CA SER A 10 17.20 -6.96 4.08
C SER A 10 18.12 -5.86 4.66
N SER A 11 17.62 -5.02 5.57
CA SER A 11 18.45 -4.02 6.29
C SER A 11 18.59 -4.36 7.78
N GLN A 12 19.84 -4.44 8.24
CA GLN A 12 20.22 -4.43 9.66
C GLN A 12 20.44 -2.97 10.10
N PHE A 13 19.94 -2.60 11.29
CA PHE A 13 20.06 -1.25 11.86
C PHE A 13 21.14 -1.23 12.95
N ASP A 14 22.07 -0.27 12.86
CA ASP A 14 22.95 0.12 13.96
C ASP A 14 22.42 1.40 14.63
N LEU A 15 22.28 1.32 15.96
CA LEU A 15 21.84 2.37 16.87
C LEU A 15 23.05 3.17 17.36
N ASN A 16 23.01 4.50 17.24
CA ASN A 16 23.68 5.40 18.18
C ASN A 16 23.03 6.79 18.14
N ILE A 17 22.34 7.13 19.24
CA ILE A 17 21.71 8.42 19.52
C ILE A 17 22.58 9.15 20.55
N GLN A 18 22.85 10.44 20.33
CA GLN A 18 23.24 11.37 21.40
C GLN A 18 22.37 12.62 21.35
N ASP A 19 21.79 12.93 22.50
CA ASP A 19 20.93 14.07 22.82
C ASP A 19 21.70 15.39 22.90
N TYR A 20 21.11 16.47 22.40
CA TYR A 20 21.34 17.81 22.94
C TYR A 20 20.08 18.68 22.92
N THR A 21 19.95 19.45 24.00
CA THR A 21 18.80 20.18 24.53
C THR A 21 18.49 21.53 23.86
N ASN A 22 17.20 21.85 23.85
CA ASN A 22 16.42 23.10 23.64
C ASN A 22 17.01 24.41 24.27
N PRO A 23 16.41 25.63 24.15
CA PRO A 23 15.12 26.04 23.54
C PRO A 23 15.09 27.39 22.78
N GLN A 24 13.99 27.73 22.07
CA GLN A 24 13.34 29.06 22.18
C GLN A 24 11.96 29.13 21.50
N ASN A 25 11.07 29.88 22.16
CA ASN A 25 9.63 30.01 21.94
C ASN A 25 9.25 30.77 20.66
N VAL A 26 8.36 30.18 19.85
CA VAL A 26 7.43 30.94 18.99
C VAL A 26 6.05 30.30 19.14
N VAL A 27 5.12 31.06 19.72
CA VAL A 27 3.70 30.67 19.85
C VAL A 27 3.05 30.83 18.47
N VAL A 28 2.96 29.73 17.73
CA VAL A 28 2.04 29.62 16.59
C VAL A 28 0.78 28.94 17.12
N GLN A 29 -0.37 29.60 16.97
CA GLN A 29 -1.68 28.97 17.18
C GLN A 29 -1.83 27.80 16.20
N LYS A 30 -1.39 26.63 16.62
CA LYS A 30 -1.67 25.35 15.99
C LYS A 30 -3.17 25.10 16.18
N HIS A 31 -3.94 25.18 15.10
CA HIS A 31 -5.15 24.39 15.01
C HIS A 31 -4.72 22.92 15.07
N ILE A 32 -4.64 22.38 16.28
CA ILE A 32 -4.51 20.94 16.50
C ILE A 32 -5.87 20.37 16.07
N SER A 33 -5.98 20.02 14.79
CA SER A 33 -7.02 19.09 14.35
C SER A 33 -6.74 17.80 15.11
N SER A 34 -7.51 17.55 16.15
CA SER A 34 -7.48 16.29 16.88
C SER A 34 -7.82 15.19 15.89
N SER A 35 -6.81 14.48 15.39
CA SER A 35 -6.98 13.36 14.45
C SER A 35 -7.69 12.23 15.19
N HIS A 36 -9.02 12.23 15.15
CA HIS A 36 -9.80 11.15 15.70
C HIS A 36 -9.79 9.99 14.70
N SER A 37 -9.36 8.83 15.17
CA SER A 37 -9.60 7.57 14.47
C SER A 37 -11.11 7.38 14.29
N VAL A 38 -11.55 7.10 13.07
CA VAL A 38 -12.96 6.86 12.76
C VAL A 38 -13.14 5.38 12.44
N TYR A 39 -14.18 4.77 12.99
CA TYR A 39 -14.54 3.41 12.63
C TYR A 39 -15.05 3.36 11.19
N ASN A 40 -14.37 2.58 10.36
CA ASN A 40 -14.78 2.28 9.01
C ASN A 40 -14.65 0.76 8.77
N ARG A 41 -15.72 0.13 8.25
CA ARG A 41 -15.78 -1.33 8.14
C ARG A 41 -14.84 -1.89 7.08
N SER A 42 -14.67 -1.22 5.94
CA SER A 42 -13.72 -1.64 4.90
C SER A 42 -12.27 -1.52 5.40
N THR A 43 -11.92 -0.45 6.11
CA THR A 43 -10.62 -0.31 6.80
C THR A 43 -10.38 -1.46 7.79
N GLN A 44 -11.40 -1.87 8.55
CA GLN A 44 -11.28 -3.01 9.47
C GLN A 44 -11.00 -4.33 8.73
N TYR A 45 -11.65 -4.58 7.59
CA TYR A 45 -11.37 -5.79 6.79
C TYR A 45 -9.94 -5.82 6.25
N VAL A 46 -9.41 -4.67 5.80
CA VAL A 46 -8.01 -4.57 5.37
C VAL A 46 -7.05 -4.75 6.54
N LEU A 47 -7.37 -4.20 7.73
CA LEU A 47 -6.59 -4.40 8.95
C LEU A 47 -6.57 -5.87 9.37
N ASP A 48 -7.72 -6.55 9.37
CA ASP A 48 -7.82 -7.98 9.67
C ASP A 48 -6.94 -8.81 8.74
N PHE A 49 -6.96 -8.52 7.44
CA PHE A 49 -6.11 -9.20 6.48
C PHE A 49 -4.63 -8.89 6.72
N ALA A 50 -4.27 -7.63 6.98
CA ALA A 50 -2.89 -7.22 7.28
C ALA A 50 -2.34 -7.89 8.55
N ILE A 51 -3.16 -8.04 9.59
CA ILE A 51 -2.80 -8.78 10.80
C ILE A 51 -2.57 -10.25 10.45
N LEU A 52 -3.53 -10.89 9.75
CA LEU A 52 -3.43 -12.30 9.37
C LEU A 52 -2.18 -12.57 8.54
N SER A 53 -1.91 -11.77 7.51
CA SER A 53 -0.75 -11.91 6.62
C SER A 53 0.59 -11.62 7.31
N SER A 54 0.59 -10.93 8.45
CA SER A 54 1.80 -10.70 9.25
C SER A 54 2.17 -11.88 10.16
N LEU A 55 1.24 -12.82 10.37
CA LEU A 55 1.39 -13.93 11.32
C LEU A 55 1.26 -15.32 10.68
N ASN A 56 0.69 -15.40 9.48
CA ASN A 56 0.36 -16.67 8.82
C ASN A 56 1.00 -16.73 7.44
N LEU A 57 1.88 -17.72 7.21
CA LEU A 57 2.60 -17.90 5.94
C LEU A 57 1.64 -18.09 4.74
N ARG A 58 0.50 -18.76 4.95
CA ARG A 58 -0.50 -18.98 3.89
C ARG A 58 -1.17 -17.67 3.49
N ALA A 59 -1.43 -16.76 4.42
CA ALA A 59 -1.97 -15.44 4.10
C ALA A 59 -0.88 -14.50 3.57
N ASN A 60 0.34 -14.61 4.09
CA ASN A 60 1.48 -13.81 3.64
C ASN A 60 1.82 -14.07 2.16
N VAL A 61 1.79 -15.33 1.73
CA VAL A 61 2.04 -15.68 0.32
C VAL A 61 0.91 -15.18 -0.60
N LEU A 62 -0.33 -15.06 -0.09
CA LEU A 62 -1.42 -14.44 -0.84
C LEU A 62 -1.19 -12.93 -0.98
N LEU A 63 -0.82 -12.24 0.10
CA LEU A 63 -0.47 -10.81 0.06
C LEU A 63 0.71 -10.52 -0.89
N ASN A 64 1.65 -11.45 -1.03
CA ASN A 64 2.81 -11.33 -1.91
C ASN A 64 2.61 -11.94 -3.31
N SER A 65 1.41 -12.43 -3.63
CA SER A 65 1.14 -13.01 -4.95
C SER A 65 1.21 -11.94 -6.04
N VAL A 66 1.95 -12.26 -7.12
CA VAL A 66 2.07 -11.41 -8.32
C VAL A 66 1.26 -11.90 -9.52
N ASP A 67 0.65 -13.08 -9.42
CA ASP A 67 -0.23 -13.60 -10.46
C ASP A 67 -1.57 -12.84 -10.43
N ASN A 68 -1.76 -11.88 -11.33
CA ASN A 68 -2.97 -11.07 -11.34
C ASN A 68 -4.16 -11.75 -12.04
N ALA A 69 -3.96 -12.87 -12.72
CA ALA A 69 -5.00 -13.52 -13.52
C ALA A 69 -6.02 -14.29 -12.66
N ILE A 70 -5.61 -14.75 -11.47
CA ILE A 70 -6.45 -15.53 -10.56
C ILE A 70 -6.95 -14.61 -9.43
N PRO A 71 -8.28 -14.60 -9.14
CA PRO A 71 -8.83 -13.91 -7.98
C PRO A 71 -8.14 -14.31 -6.68
N LEU A 72 -7.86 -13.34 -5.80
CA LEU A 72 -7.08 -13.54 -4.58
C LEU A 72 -7.71 -14.62 -3.69
N HIS A 73 -9.04 -14.67 -3.59
CA HIS A 73 -9.80 -15.68 -2.83
C HIS A 73 -9.86 -17.07 -3.50
N HIS A 74 -9.42 -17.20 -4.76
CA HIS A 74 -9.32 -18.47 -5.48
C HIS A 74 -7.91 -19.06 -5.47
N LYS A 75 -6.90 -18.29 -5.09
CA LYS A 75 -5.52 -18.78 -5.02
C LYS A 75 -5.36 -19.89 -3.99
N SER A 76 -4.43 -20.80 -4.29
CA SER A 76 -4.03 -21.89 -3.40
C SER A 76 -2.72 -21.52 -2.70
N PRO A 77 -2.73 -21.20 -1.39
CA PRO A 77 -1.51 -20.89 -0.66
C PRO A 77 -0.49 -22.02 -0.71
N SER A 78 -0.93 -23.28 -0.61
CA SER A 78 -0.04 -24.44 -0.69
C SER A 78 0.66 -24.54 -2.05
N ALA A 79 -0.06 -24.26 -3.14
CA ALA A 79 0.53 -24.28 -4.49
C ALA A 79 1.54 -23.13 -4.67
N LEU A 80 1.24 -21.95 -4.13
CA LEU A 80 2.15 -20.81 -4.18
C LEU A 80 3.44 -21.06 -3.36
N LEU A 81 3.31 -21.59 -2.14
CA LEU A 81 4.46 -21.93 -1.30
C LEU A 81 5.34 -22.98 -1.98
N LYS A 82 4.73 -24.04 -2.55
CA LYS A 82 5.47 -25.04 -3.31
C LYS A 82 6.17 -24.44 -4.54
N ALA A 83 5.52 -23.54 -5.27
CA ALA A 83 6.13 -22.88 -6.42
C ALA A 83 7.35 -22.04 -6.02
N ILE A 84 7.32 -21.42 -4.82
CA ILE A 84 8.48 -20.71 -4.26
C ILE A 84 9.61 -21.70 -3.95
N ASP A 85 9.31 -22.81 -3.28
CA ASP A 85 10.30 -23.86 -2.97
C ASP A 85 10.95 -24.42 -4.24
N ASP A 86 10.15 -24.79 -5.23
CA ASP A 86 10.62 -25.30 -6.53
C ASP A 86 11.52 -24.27 -7.23
N ASN A 87 11.15 -22.97 -7.18
CA ASN A 87 11.95 -21.90 -7.77
C ASN A 87 13.29 -21.71 -7.05
N ILE A 88 13.32 -21.78 -5.72
CA ILE A 88 14.55 -21.69 -4.94
C ILE A 88 15.48 -22.86 -5.28
N GLU A 89 14.96 -24.09 -5.32
CA GLU A 89 15.75 -25.27 -5.68
C GLU A 89 16.33 -25.18 -7.08
N GLN A 90 15.53 -24.72 -8.04
CA GLN A 90 15.97 -24.52 -9.42
C GLN A 90 17.03 -23.41 -9.51
N THR A 91 16.83 -22.29 -8.82
CA THR A 91 17.75 -21.16 -8.84
C THR A 91 19.10 -21.52 -8.20
N ALA A 92 19.08 -22.30 -7.11
CA ALA A 92 20.30 -22.79 -6.45
C ALA A 92 21.15 -23.66 -7.40
N LYS A 93 20.49 -24.54 -8.16
CA LYS A 93 21.15 -25.35 -9.21
C LYS A 93 21.73 -24.47 -10.32
N GLU A 94 21.00 -23.46 -10.77
CA GLU A 94 21.44 -22.54 -11.84
C GLU A 94 22.60 -21.64 -11.42
N TRP A 95 22.60 -21.18 -10.17
CA TRP A 95 23.65 -20.32 -9.62
C TRP A 95 24.86 -21.11 -9.11
N GLY A 96 24.74 -22.45 -9.01
CA GLY A 96 25.78 -23.31 -8.46
C GLY A 96 26.03 -23.06 -6.97
N CYS A 97 25.01 -22.65 -6.22
CA CYS A 97 25.08 -22.33 -4.80
C CYS A 97 24.05 -23.13 -3.98
N SER A 98 24.04 -22.96 -2.67
CA SER A 98 23.08 -23.60 -1.78
C SER A 98 21.70 -22.93 -1.84
N THR A 99 20.64 -23.68 -1.53
CA THR A 99 19.29 -23.11 -1.37
C THR A 99 19.23 -22.04 -0.28
N MET A 100 20.06 -22.17 0.77
CA MET A 100 20.16 -21.18 1.84
C MET A 100 20.68 -19.82 1.35
N GLU A 101 21.66 -19.81 0.44
CA GLU A 101 22.16 -18.58 -0.16
C GLU A 101 21.11 -17.91 -1.05
N VAL A 102 20.35 -18.71 -1.82
CA VAL A 102 19.21 -18.20 -2.60
C VAL A 102 18.11 -17.64 -1.69
N GLU A 103 17.75 -18.35 -0.63
CA GLU A 103 16.74 -17.90 0.34
C GLU A 103 17.15 -16.57 1.02
N ALA A 104 18.44 -16.38 1.28
CA ALA A 104 18.97 -15.14 1.83
C ALA A 104 18.81 -13.95 0.86
N MET A 105 18.98 -14.17 -0.44
CA MET A 105 18.90 -13.12 -1.47
C MET A 105 17.48 -12.84 -1.98
N LEU A 106 16.66 -13.88 -2.18
CA LEU A 106 15.37 -13.77 -2.87
C LEU A 106 14.17 -13.93 -1.93
N GLY A 107 14.39 -14.50 -0.74
CA GLY A 107 13.31 -14.88 0.16
C GLY A 107 13.00 -16.36 0.15
N SER A 108 12.11 -16.74 1.08
CA SER A 108 11.73 -18.12 1.33
C SER A 108 10.22 -18.21 1.56
N SER A 109 9.65 -19.36 1.23
CA SER A 109 8.27 -19.74 1.57
C SER A 109 8.06 -19.92 3.08
N LYS A 110 9.16 -20.05 3.85
CA LYS A 110 9.15 -20.37 5.28
C LYS A 110 9.18 -19.13 6.19
N ARG A 111 9.27 -17.93 5.61
CA ARG A 111 9.34 -16.67 6.35
C ARG A 111 8.24 -15.71 5.91
N ILE A 112 7.84 -14.83 6.82
CA ILE A 112 6.96 -13.71 6.50
C ILE A 112 7.79 -12.72 5.67
N ASN A 113 7.32 -12.45 4.45
CA ASN A 113 7.91 -11.45 3.57
C ASN A 113 7.01 -10.20 3.59
N GLU A 114 7.62 -9.05 3.87
CA GLU A 114 6.91 -7.77 3.85
C GLU A 114 6.81 -7.29 2.39
N PRO A 115 5.58 -7.06 1.87
CA PRO A 115 5.39 -6.63 0.49
C PRO A 115 5.84 -5.18 0.27
N VAL A 116 6.41 -4.93 -0.91
CA VAL A 116 6.63 -3.56 -1.41
C VAL A 116 5.29 -2.89 -1.75
N CYS A 117 5.32 -1.56 -1.87
CA CYS A 117 4.14 -0.72 -2.05
C CYS A 117 3.22 -1.14 -3.22
N GLY A 118 3.81 -1.47 -4.38
CA GLY A 118 3.05 -1.91 -5.57
C GLY A 118 2.33 -3.24 -5.37
N ILE A 119 2.94 -4.20 -4.67
CA ILE A 119 2.34 -5.50 -4.36
C ILE A 119 1.19 -5.33 -3.38
N THR A 120 1.40 -4.53 -2.33
CA THR A 120 0.35 -4.17 -1.38
C THR A 120 -0.82 -3.50 -2.08
N ALA A 121 -0.57 -2.47 -2.90
CA ALA A 121 -1.63 -1.73 -3.58
C ALA A 121 -2.44 -2.66 -4.51
N ASN A 122 -1.77 -3.54 -5.27
CA ASN A 122 -2.45 -4.48 -6.14
C ASN A 122 -3.30 -5.48 -5.35
N ASN A 123 -2.75 -6.13 -4.33
CA ASN A 123 -3.49 -7.14 -3.58
C ASN A 123 -4.58 -6.53 -2.68
N VAL A 124 -4.43 -5.29 -2.22
CA VAL A 124 -5.53 -4.56 -1.57
C VAL A 124 -6.64 -4.27 -2.58
N MET A 125 -6.35 -3.79 -3.80
CA MET A 125 -7.38 -3.64 -4.83
C MET A 125 -8.12 -4.96 -5.12
N LYS A 126 -7.39 -6.08 -5.13
CA LYS A 126 -7.98 -7.43 -5.28
C LYS A 126 -8.95 -7.78 -4.15
N LEU A 127 -8.65 -7.44 -2.90
CA LEU A 127 -9.60 -7.65 -1.79
C LEU A 127 -10.94 -6.97 -2.05
N PHE A 128 -10.92 -5.75 -2.58
CA PHE A 128 -12.13 -4.96 -2.85
C PHE A 128 -12.87 -5.45 -4.10
N LEU A 129 -12.15 -5.77 -5.18
CA LEU A 129 -12.72 -5.87 -6.52
C LEU A 129 -12.81 -7.28 -7.08
N ASP A 130 -11.97 -8.22 -6.62
CA ASP A 130 -11.99 -9.57 -7.17
C ASP A 130 -13.35 -10.22 -6.91
N THR A 131 -13.87 -10.90 -7.92
CA THR A 131 -15.07 -11.74 -7.86
C THR A 131 -14.75 -13.08 -8.49
N ASP A 132 -15.73 -13.99 -8.58
CA ASP A 132 -15.52 -15.27 -9.25
C ASP A 132 -15.25 -15.14 -10.76
N HIS A 133 -15.57 -13.98 -11.34
CA HIS A 133 -15.45 -13.71 -12.77
C HIS A 133 -14.56 -12.52 -13.12
N PHE A 134 -14.05 -11.80 -12.11
CA PHE A 134 -13.18 -10.65 -12.30
C PHE A 134 -11.96 -10.77 -11.41
N SER A 135 -10.79 -10.49 -11.99
CA SER A 135 -9.53 -10.41 -11.26
C SER A 135 -8.87 -9.09 -11.59
N TYR A 136 -8.66 -8.26 -10.58
CA TYR A 136 -7.98 -7.00 -10.74
C TYR A 136 -6.52 -7.22 -11.20
N ASP A 137 -6.14 -6.53 -12.28
CA ASP A 137 -4.82 -6.54 -12.89
C ASP A 137 -4.45 -5.11 -13.30
N PHE A 138 -3.45 -4.53 -12.62
CA PHE A 138 -3.05 -3.14 -12.84
C PHE A 138 -2.66 -2.88 -14.30
N GLU A 139 -1.96 -3.81 -14.95
CA GLU A 139 -1.46 -3.68 -16.32
C GLU A 139 -2.59 -3.63 -17.37
N ARG A 140 -3.78 -4.12 -17.02
CA ARG A 140 -4.97 -4.15 -17.89
C ARG A 140 -6.00 -3.09 -17.53
N GLY A 141 -5.84 -2.42 -16.40
CA GLY A 141 -6.78 -1.41 -15.93
C GLY A 141 -6.68 -0.11 -16.72
N GLN A 142 -7.81 0.54 -16.95
CA GLN A 142 -7.83 1.87 -17.56
C GLN A 142 -7.32 2.91 -16.57
N THR A 143 -6.38 3.72 -17.02
CA THR A 143 -5.73 4.77 -16.23
C THR A 143 -6.40 6.11 -16.50
N LEU A 144 -6.54 6.94 -15.46
CA LEU A 144 -7.08 8.29 -15.55
C LEU A 144 -5.93 9.30 -15.46
N SER A 145 -6.05 10.40 -16.20
CA SER A 145 -5.26 11.62 -15.95
C SER A 145 -5.78 12.36 -14.72
N LEU A 146 -4.98 13.27 -14.15
CA LEU A 146 -5.39 14.06 -12.98
C LEU A 146 -6.70 14.86 -13.23
N PRO A 147 -6.89 15.58 -14.35
CA PRO A 147 -8.15 16.26 -14.61
C PRO A 147 -9.36 15.32 -14.69
N GLN A 148 -9.18 14.13 -15.29
CA GLN A 148 -10.24 13.11 -15.36
C GLN A 148 -10.60 12.58 -13.96
N LEU A 149 -9.60 12.29 -13.13
CA LEU A 149 -9.80 11.87 -11.75
C LEU A 149 -10.54 12.96 -10.96
N GLN A 150 -10.10 14.21 -11.03
CA GLN A 150 -10.73 15.34 -10.35
C GLN A 150 -12.22 15.49 -10.73
N GLN A 151 -12.52 15.38 -12.02
CA GLN A 151 -13.90 15.41 -12.51
C GLN A 151 -14.73 14.23 -11.97
N GLN A 152 -14.17 13.03 -11.91
CA GLN A 152 -14.87 11.86 -11.38
C GLN A 152 -15.10 11.98 -9.86
N LEU A 153 -14.06 12.36 -9.10
CA LEU A 153 -14.14 12.54 -7.65
C LEU A 153 -15.21 13.58 -7.25
N PHE A 154 -15.35 14.66 -8.01
CA PHE A 154 -16.36 15.68 -7.78
C PHE A 154 -17.80 15.16 -7.96
N ASN A 155 -18.00 14.15 -8.81
CA ASN A 155 -19.31 13.64 -9.20
C ASN A 155 -19.66 12.27 -8.57
N LEU A 156 -18.90 11.80 -7.58
CA LEU A 156 -19.15 10.50 -6.97
C LEU A 156 -20.52 10.46 -6.25
N PRO A 157 -21.39 9.50 -6.56
CA PRO A 157 -22.64 9.31 -5.83
C PRO A 157 -22.39 9.00 -4.35
N ALA A 158 -22.99 9.80 -3.45
CA ALA A 158 -22.78 9.71 -2.00
C ALA A 158 -23.07 8.31 -1.39
N TYR A 159 -24.01 7.58 -1.98
CA TYR A 159 -24.50 6.26 -1.52
C TYR A 159 -23.72 5.06 -2.10
N LYS A 160 -22.63 5.31 -2.83
CA LYS A 160 -21.77 4.26 -3.42
C LYS A 160 -20.37 4.32 -2.84
N HIS A 161 -19.68 3.19 -2.85
CA HIS A 161 -18.31 3.06 -2.38
C HIS A 161 -17.34 3.00 -3.54
N PHE A 162 -16.17 3.62 -3.39
CA PHE A 162 -15.13 3.63 -4.41
C PHE A 162 -13.77 3.33 -3.82
N VAL A 163 -12.90 2.75 -4.62
CA VAL A 163 -11.50 2.50 -4.27
C VAL A 163 -10.62 3.00 -5.40
N LEU A 164 -9.58 3.75 -5.03
CA LEU A 164 -8.63 4.37 -5.95
C LEU A 164 -7.25 3.78 -5.72
N ARG A 165 -6.67 3.16 -6.74
CA ARG A 165 -5.24 2.88 -6.76
C ARG A 165 -4.49 4.06 -7.36
N VAL A 166 -3.40 4.45 -6.71
CA VAL A 166 -2.50 5.48 -7.17
C VAL A 166 -1.10 4.89 -7.38
N ASN A 167 -0.49 5.18 -8.53
CA ASN A 167 0.96 5.11 -8.71
C ASN A 167 1.48 6.55 -8.81
N ASP A 168 2.31 6.96 -7.86
CA ASP A 168 2.94 8.28 -7.80
C ASP A 168 4.41 8.14 -8.21
N SER A 169 4.73 8.48 -9.47
CA SER A 169 6.09 8.33 -10.00
C SER A 169 7.10 9.31 -9.38
N ARG A 170 6.64 10.41 -8.75
CA ARG A 170 7.49 11.38 -8.07
C ARG A 170 7.98 10.82 -6.75
N LEU A 171 7.08 10.21 -5.98
CA LEU A 171 7.43 9.47 -4.77
C LEU A 171 8.14 8.14 -5.09
N GLY A 172 7.89 7.58 -6.28
CA GLY A 172 8.26 6.20 -6.59
C GLY A 172 7.42 5.21 -5.79
N HIS A 173 6.14 5.53 -5.58
CA HIS A 173 5.29 4.87 -4.59
C HIS A 173 3.92 4.47 -5.14
N ALA A 174 3.33 3.43 -4.55
CA ALA A 174 1.98 2.99 -4.86
C ALA A 174 1.15 2.79 -3.58
N TYR A 175 -0.09 3.25 -3.61
CA TYR A 175 -1.00 3.20 -2.46
C TYR A 175 -2.45 3.13 -2.93
N VAL A 176 -3.33 2.81 -1.99
CA VAL A 176 -4.78 2.74 -2.21
C VAL A 176 -5.47 3.79 -1.35
N ILE A 177 -6.50 4.43 -1.90
CA ILE A 177 -7.40 5.32 -1.18
C ILE A 177 -8.80 4.70 -1.24
N ASP A 178 -9.34 4.36 -0.08
CA ASP A 178 -10.72 3.92 0.09
C ASP A 178 -11.63 5.14 0.31
N LEU A 179 -12.73 5.15 -0.43
CA LEU A 179 -13.73 6.18 -0.49
C LEU A 179 -15.09 5.51 -0.19
N PRO A 180 -15.35 5.10 1.06
CA PRO A 180 -16.63 4.52 1.44
C PRO A 180 -17.78 5.49 1.16
N ASP A 181 -18.99 4.96 1.05
CA ASP A 181 -20.19 5.80 1.06
C ASP A 181 -20.18 6.71 2.29
N ASN A 182 -20.82 7.87 2.15
CA ASN A 182 -20.88 8.81 3.26
C ASN A 182 -22.15 9.63 3.18
N GLU A 183 -22.90 9.65 4.28
CA GLU A 183 -24.04 10.54 4.46
C GLU A 183 -23.59 11.98 4.81
N LYS A 184 -22.33 12.17 5.20
CA LYS A 184 -21.77 13.50 5.51
C LYS A 184 -21.64 14.37 4.25
N PRO A 185 -21.69 15.71 4.40
CA PRO A 185 -21.50 16.64 3.28
C PRO A 185 -20.17 16.49 2.52
N GLN A 186 -19.14 15.98 3.20
CA GLN A 186 -17.84 15.69 2.61
C GLN A 186 -17.49 14.22 2.84
N ARG A 187 -17.15 13.52 1.76
CA ARG A 187 -16.68 12.14 1.79
C ARG A 187 -15.34 12.06 2.51
N GLU A 188 -15.24 11.17 3.50
CA GLU A 188 -13.99 10.84 4.16
C GLU A 188 -13.23 9.81 3.31
N ALA A 189 -11.90 9.92 3.29
CA ALA A 189 -11.03 9.04 2.54
C ALA A 189 -10.01 8.36 3.49
N PHE A 190 -9.64 7.12 3.21
CA PHE A 190 -8.70 6.34 4.03
C PHE A 190 -7.58 5.81 3.15
N LEU A 191 -6.32 6.06 3.53
CA LEU A 191 -5.16 5.66 2.75
C LEU A 191 -4.62 4.33 3.27
N TYR A 192 -4.27 3.39 2.38
CA TYR A 192 -3.67 2.10 2.68
C TYR A 192 -2.35 1.94 1.92
N GLN A 193 -1.28 1.57 2.62
CA GLN A 193 0.06 1.44 2.04
C GLN A 193 0.99 0.52 2.83
N SER A 194 2.02 0.05 2.14
CA SER A 194 3.32 -0.36 2.71
C SER A 194 4.41 0.35 1.92
N ASP A 195 5.64 0.40 2.44
CA ASP A 195 6.79 0.98 1.74
C ASP A 195 8.07 0.22 2.09
N LEU A 196 8.93 0.00 1.10
CA LEU A 196 10.27 -0.59 1.30
C LEU A 196 11.25 0.43 1.90
N GLY A 197 11.03 1.73 1.65
CA GLY A 197 11.84 2.83 2.19
C GLY A 197 13.04 3.24 1.35
N ASP A 198 13.12 2.78 0.09
CA ASP A 198 14.19 3.15 -0.83
C ASP A 198 14.00 4.54 -1.43
N GLY A 199 12.76 5.04 -1.45
CA GLY A 199 12.38 6.37 -1.95
C GLY A 199 12.45 7.48 -0.89
N ALA A 200 11.56 8.46 -1.03
CA ALA A 200 11.49 9.63 -0.15
C ALA A 200 10.85 9.32 1.22
N MET A 201 10.13 8.21 1.34
CA MET A 201 9.50 7.78 2.59
C MET A 201 10.34 6.69 3.27
N ARG A 202 10.17 6.53 4.57
CA ARG A 202 10.85 5.49 5.36
C ARG A 202 10.18 4.12 5.18
N PRO A 203 10.87 3.00 5.49
CA PRO A 203 10.28 1.68 5.48
C PRO A 203 9.02 1.61 6.36
N LEU A 204 7.98 0.95 5.87
CA LEU A 204 6.67 0.90 6.51
C LEU A 204 5.95 -0.42 6.19
N ARG A 205 5.69 -1.24 7.21
CA ARG A 205 4.89 -2.46 7.05
C ARG A 205 3.41 -2.13 6.95
N LEU A 206 2.67 -2.86 6.11
CA LEU A 206 1.22 -2.70 5.96
C LEU A 206 0.50 -2.78 7.31
N LYS A 207 0.82 -3.78 8.13
CA LYS A 207 0.22 -3.97 9.45
C LYS A 207 0.36 -2.73 10.34
N ASP A 208 1.56 -2.15 10.40
CA ASP A 208 1.83 -1.01 11.26
C ASP A 208 1.05 0.22 10.80
N TRP A 209 1.01 0.45 9.49
CA TRP A 209 0.20 1.50 8.90
C TRP A 209 -1.29 1.32 9.20
N MET A 210 -1.83 0.12 8.94
CA MET A 210 -3.24 -0.19 9.15
C MET A 210 -3.65 -0.04 10.62
N ASN A 211 -2.77 -0.44 11.54
CA ASN A 211 -3.05 -0.41 12.97
C ASN A 211 -2.94 0.98 13.58
N LYS A 212 -2.11 1.87 13.01
CA LYS A 212 -1.80 3.17 13.62
C LYS A 212 -2.41 4.36 12.89
N LYS A 213 -2.44 4.36 11.55
CA LYS A 213 -2.75 5.57 10.77
C LYS A 213 -3.88 5.42 9.76
N ALA A 214 -4.15 4.23 9.23
CA ALA A 214 -5.13 4.04 8.17
C ALA A 214 -6.58 4.44 8.54
N SER A 215 -6.95 4.42 9.82
CA SER A 215 -8.28 4.82 10.30
C SER A 215 -8.42 6.33 10.54
N HIS A 216 -7.37 7.12 10.31
CA HIS A 216 -7.47 8.58 10.34
C HIS A 216 -8.00 9.07 8.99
N PRO A 217 -9.17 9.70 8.94
CA PRO A 217 -9.75 10.16 7.70
C PRO A 217 -8.93 11.32 7.12
N LEU A 218 -8.82 11.30 5.79
CA LEU A 218 -8.23 12.34 4.96
C LEU A 218 -9.35 13.07 4.21
N SER A 219 -9.19 14.37 4.03
CA SER A 219 -10.10 15.11 3.15
C SER A 219 -9.73 14.91 1.68
N LEU A 220 -10.72 14.88 0.79
CA LEU A 220 -10.47 14.85 -0.65
C LEU A 220 -9.68 16.09 -1.12
N ASN A 221 -9.82 17.22 -0.41
CA ASN A 221 -9.05 18.43 -0.68
C ASN A 221 -7.56 18.22 -0.39
N ASP A 222 -7.20 17.57 0.73
CA ASP A 222 -5.81 17.25 1.05
C ASP A 222 -5.18 16.31 0.03
N ILE A 223 -5.92 15.29 -0.39
CA ILE A 223 -5.50 14.34 -1.42
C ILE A 223 -5.29 15.06 -2.76
N ASN A 224 -6.25 15.88 -3.18
CA ASN A 224 -6.16 16.63 -4.42
C ASN A 224 -5.02 17.65 -4.40
N ALA A 225 -4.81 18.32 -3.27
CA ALA A 225 -3.68 19.23 -3.07
C ALA A 225 -2.35 18.50 -3.24
N HIS A 226 -2.21 17.27 -2.72
CA HIS A 226 -1.01 16.45 -2.95
C HIS A 226 -0.78 16.20 -4.44
N PHE A 227 -1.81 15.78 -5.18
CA PHE A 227 -1.67 15.49 -6.60
C PHE A 227 -1.27 16.73 -7.41
N ILE A 228 -1.89 17.89 -7.14
CA ILE A 228 -1.55 19.16 -7.79
C ILE A 228 -0.11 19.56 -7.44
N ASN A 229 0.22 19.58 -6.15
CA ASN A 229 1.54 19.97 -5.65
C ASN A 229 2.66 19.13 -6.28
N MET A 230 2.49 17.81 -6.34
CA MET A 230 3.50 16.91 -6.93
C MET A 230 3.61 17.02 -8.46
N THR A 231 2.50 17.38 -9.13
CA THR A 231 2.47 17.64 -10.57
C THR A 231 3.21 18.94 -10.90
N ASP A 232 2.96 19.99 -10.12
CA ASP A 232 3.54 21.32 -10.30
C ASP A 232 4.97 21.44 -9.76
N GLY A 233 5.46 20.43 -9.04
CA GLY A 233 6.78 20.43 -8.41
C GLY A 233 6.85 21.23 -7.09
N ASN A 234 5.70 21.59 -6.52
CA ASN A 234 5.58 22.27 -5.24
C ASN A 234 5.68 21.27 -4.09
N ILE A 235 6.90 20.90 -3.68
CA ILE A 235 7.11 19.90 -2.65
C ILE A 235 6.91 20.51 -1.25
N ASP A 236 5.83 20.10 -0.58
CA ASP A 236 5.56 20.43 0.83
C ASP A 236 5.82 19.20 1.74
N PRO A 237 6.91 19.20 2.53
CA PRO A 237 7.27 18.07 3.38
C PRO A 237 6.25 17.82 4.49
N GLU A 238 5.63 18.88 5.03
CA GLU A 238 4.63 18.75 6.10
C GLU A 238 3.37 18.09 5.55
N HIS A 239 2.96 18.45 4.34
CA HIS A 239 1.82 17.82 3.66
C HIS A 239 2.09 16.35 3.32
N ILE A 240 3.28 16.04 2.79
CA ILE A 240 3.68 14.66 2.51
C ILE A 240 3.70 13.84 3.80
N ALA A 241 4.28 14.36 4.88
CA ALA A 241 4.31 13.65 6.16
C ALA A 241 2.91 13.44 6.73
N LYS A 242 2.04 14.46 6.67
CA LYS A 242 0.64 14.36 7.07
C LYS A 242 -0.05 13.20 6.36
N LEU A 243 0.16 13.02 5.07
CA LEU A 243 -0.50 11.96 4.30
C LEU A 243 0.16 10.58 4.45
N PHE A 244 1.50 10.51 4.43
CA PHE A 244 2.20 9.25 4.20
C PHE A 244 3.11 8.78 5.34
N ASP A 245 3.58 9.66 6.22
CA ASP A 245 4.42 9.23 7.34
C ASP A 245 3.56 8.70 8.49
N ILE A 246 3.87 7.52 9.04
CA ILE A 246 3.06 6.90 10.10
C ILE A 246 2.90 7.78 11.37
N ASP A 247 3.85 8.67 11.64
CA ASP A 247 3.83 9.62 12.77
C ASP A 247 3.49 11.05 12.35
N GLY A 248 3.30 11.32 11.05
CA GLY A 248 3.18 12.68 10.54
C GLY A 248 4.46 13.50 10.67
N ASN A 249 5.64 12.86 10.71
CA ASN A 249 6.90 13.52 10.96
C ASN A 249 7.68 13.84 9.66
N PRO A 250 7.78 15.11 9.23
CA PRO A 250 8.50 15.49 8.02
C PRO A 250 10.00 15.21 8.08
N LYS A 251 10.59 15.11 9.28
CA LYS A 251 12.02 14.81 9.45
C LYS A 251 12.38 13.38 9.07
N MET A 252 11.38 12.50 8.93
CA MET A 252 11.59 11.12 8.47
C MET A 252 11.65 11.01 6.95
N LEU A 253 11.35 12.09 6.22
CA LEU A 253 11.36 12.13 4.77
C LEU A 253 12.77 12.41 4.23
N ARG A 254 13.08 11.78 3.10
CA ARG A 254 14.31 11.93 2.32
C ARG A 254 13.98 12.56 0.97
N LEU A 255 13.66 13.85 0.98
CA LEU A 255 13.13 14.55 -0.21
C LEU A 255 14.12 14.59 -1.38
N GLU A 256 15.41 14.46 -1.10
CA GLU A 256 16.47 14.30 -2.10
C GLU A 256 16.31 13.02 -2.95
N ARG A 257 15.52 12.05 -2.48
CA ARG A 257 15.19 10.80 -3.20
C ARG A 257 13.92 10.89 -4.03
N LEU A 258 13.27 12.06 -4.07
CA LEU A 258 12.16 12.27 -5.00
C LEU A 258 12.65 12.15 -6.45
N ASN A 259 11.86 11.46 -7.27
CA ASN A 259 12.20 11.24 -8.66
C ASN A 259 11.89 12.50 -9.49
N SER A 260 12.86 13.42 -9.52
CA SER A 260 12.76 14.66 -10.27
C SER A 260 13.12 14.53 -11.75
N TYR A 261 13.98 13.58 -12.09
CA TYR A 261 14.53 13.43 -13.44
C TYR A 261 13.65 12.60 -14.38
N ASN A 262 12.94 11.60 -13.84
CA ASN A 262 12.09 10.69 -14.60
C ASN A 262 10.64 10.76 -14.11
N TYR A 263 10.12 11.97 -13.87
CA TYR A 263 8.72 12.14 -13.48
C TYR A 263 7.80 11.74 -14.64
N GLN A 264 7.01 10.69 -14.44
CA GLN A 264 6.07 10.14 -15.41
C GLN A 264 4.61 10.50 -15.09
N GLY A 265 4.39 11.40 -14.14
CA GLY A 265 3.04 11.73 -13.68
C GLY A 265 2.49 10.71 -12.68
N PHE A 266 1.17 10.67 -12.63
CA PHE A 266 0.42 9.70 -11.83
C PHE A 266 -0.26 8.68 -12.74
N ASN A 267 -0.49 7.50 -12.20
CA ASN A 267 -1.45 6.55 -12.76
C ASN A 267 -2.56 6.31 -11.74
N PHE A 268 -3.79 6.64 -12.14
CA PHE A 268 -4.96 6.54 -11.29
C PHE A 268 -5.92 5.49 -11.84
N GLN A 269 -6.35 4.54 -11.01
CA GLN A 269 -7.41 3.59 -11.35
C GLN A 269 -8.49 3.64 -10.27
N LEU A 270 -9.64 4.22 -10.62
CA LEU A 270 -10.81 4.37 -9.75
C LEU A 270 -11.86 3.32 -10.11
N ALA A 271 -12.38 2.62 -9.11
CA ALA A 271 -13.43 1.64 -9.29
C ALA A 271 -14.51 1.76 -8.20
N GLU A 272 -15.76 1.49 -8.56
CA GLU A 272 -16.83 1.24 -7.60
C GLU A 272 -16.64 -0.15 -6.97
N TYR A 273 -16.97 -0.32 -5.69
CA TYR A 273 -16.97 -1.63 -5.04
C TYR A 273 -18.23 -1.86 -4.21
N ASP A 274 -18.58 -3.14 -4.03
CA ASP A 274 -19.61 -3.59 -3.10
C ASP A 274 -18.94 -4.00 -1.77
N PRO A 275 -19.28 -3.38 -0.62
CA PRO A 275 -18.74 -3.78 0.68
C PRO A 275 -18.94 -5.26 1.00
N LYS A 276 -20.02 -5.88 0.50
CA LYS A 276 -20.28 -7.30 0.71
C LYS A 276 -19.27 -8.17 -0.02
N ASN A 277 -18.80 -7.73 -1.19
CA ASN A 277 -17.73 -8.41 -1.92
C ASN A 277 -16.44 -8.45 -1.11
N LEU A 278 -16.03 -7.31 -0.53
CA LEU A 278 -14.86 -7.23 0.34
C LEU A 278 -14.98 -8.17 1.55
N GLU A 279 -16.15 -8.17 2.22
CA GLU A 279 -16.41 -9.08 3.34
C GLU A 279 -16.26 -10.55 2.93
N ASN A 280 -16.85 -10.94 1.80
CA ASN A 280 -16.81 -12.30 1.30
C ASN A 280 -15.37 -12.73 0.94
N ASN A 281 -14.61 -11.86 0.28
CA ASN A 281 -13.23 -12.12 -0.09
C ASN A 281 -12.35 -12.34 1.15
N VAL A 282 -12.46 -11.46 2.15
CA VAL A 282 -11.69 -11.59 3.39
C VAL A 282 -12.10 -12.85 4.17
N ALA A 283 -13.39 -13.19 4.22
CA ALA A 283 -13.87 -14.41 4.86
C ALA A 283 -13.34 -15.68 4.15
N ALA A 284 -13.38 -15.72 2.82
CA ALA A 284 -12.86 -16.83 2.02
C ALA A 284 -11.35 -17.03 2.22
N ILE A 285 -10.58 -15.92 2.25
CA ILE A 285 -9.15 -15.96 2.53
C ILE A 285 -8.89 -16.49 3.94
N LYS A 286 -9.57 -15.97 4.97
CA LYS A 286 -9.45 -16.46 6.35
C LYS A 286 -9.70 -17.97 6.44
N ALA A 287 -10.75 -18.48 5.79
CA ALA A 287 -11.06 -19.90 5.78
C ALA A 287 -9.97 -20.76 5.11
N ARG A 288 -9.32 -20.28 4.06
CA ARG A 288 -8.23 -21.00 3.36
C ARG A 288 -6.89 -20.98 4.10
N CYS A 289 -6.70 -19.98 4.95
CA CYS A 289 -5.48 -19.76 5.73
C CYS A 289 -5.57 -20.31 7.15
N SER A 290 -6.76 -20.71 7.59
CA SER A 290 -6.99 -21.41 8.86
C SER A 290 -6.38 -22.81 8.87
#